data_AF-A0A7V4MNY8-F1
#
_entry.id   AF-A0A7V4MNY8-F1
#
_cell.length_a   1.000
_cell.length_b   1.000
_cell.length_c   1.000
_cell.angle_alpha   90.00
_cell.angle_beta   90.00
_cell.angle_gamma   90.00
#
_symmetry.space_group_name_H-M   'P 1'
#
loop_
_entity.id
_entity.type
_entity.pdbx_description
1 polymer ?
#
loop_
_entity_poly.entity_id
_entity_poly.type
_entity_poly.pdbx_seq_one_letter_code
_entity_poly.pdbx_strand_id
1 'polypeptide(L)'
;MRSHLIGLIALTAGTACGLGDVRLPDALSFTERPPGARVEIVESISRALLVTPDLPAAVTDDLDGARYALVCHVYVEENGRAVRRFVVHAPETASAPHVGRTGRFLALLWAAADQRFGRLCGGLRRAPLHVYLTRDGDAVAEMTRGRLYIRKYQETRSGLEWARTLAHEYGHYLLPSPSGYTDPESWANGVLGERLFLGWLRDALAAEDLAETALGWGSAEELEEYARRQVLPLRARMRQDGPDVEALKRRD
;
A
#
# COMPACT_ATOMS: atom_id res chain seq x y z
N MET A 1 45.59 2.06 -20.16
CA MET A 1 44.55 2.18 -21.21
C MET A 1 43.47 1.12 -20.99
N ARG A 2 42.41 1.44 -20.26
CA ARG A 2 41.10 0.77 -20.35
C ARG A 2 40.03 1.80 -20.01
N SER A 3 39.25 2.13 -21.03
CA SER A 3 38.28 3.22 -21.06
C SER A 3 37.03 2.86 -20.25
N HIS A 4 36.58 3.80 -19.41
CA HIS A 4 35.28 3.78 -18.77
C HIS A 4 34.22 4.18 -19.80
N LEU A 5 33.28 3.28 -20.08
CA LEU A 5 32.07 3.59 -20.84
C LEU A 5 31.02 4.10 -19.84
N ILE A 6 30.88 5.41 -19.73
CA ILE A 6 29.79 6.06 -18.99
C ILE A 6 28.56 6.04 -19.91
N GLY A 7 27.52 5.34 -19.49
CA GLY A 7 26.23 5.31 -20.17
C GLY A 7 25.56 6.67 -20.11
N LEU A 8 25.43 7.31 -21.27
CA LEU A 8 24.73 8.57 -21.47
C LEU A 8 23.21 8.31 -21.42
N ILE A 9 22.50 8.85 -20.43
CA ILE A 9 21.04 8.84 -20.41
C ILE A 9 20.54 9.91 -21.39
N ALA A 10 19.85 9.48 -22.43
CA ALA A 10 19.22 10.36 -23.42
C ALA A 10 17.99 11.06 -22.82
N LEU A 11 18.03 12.39 -22.74
CA LEU A 11 16.87 13.24 -22.48
C LEU A 11 16.03 13.35 -23.76
N THR A 12 14.86 12.70 -23.80
CA THR A 12 13.82 13.00 -24.79
C THR A 12 12.90 14.08 -24.25
N ALA A 13 12.91 15.23 -24.92
CA ALA A 13 12.07 16.38 -24.64
C ALA A 13 10.59 16.08 -24.96
N GLY A 14 9.71 16.34 -24.00
CA GLY A 14 8.26 16.27 -24.16
C GLY A 14 7.57 17.06 -23.05
N THR A 15 7.06 18.24 -23.43
CA THR A 15 6.16 19.16 -22.72
C THR A 15 6.57 19.67 -21.33
N ALA A 16 6.54 21.00 -21.19
CA ALA A 16 7.02 21.77 -20.06
C ALA A 16 6.47 21.28 -18.70
N CYS A 17 7.37 20.75 -17.87
CA CYS A 17 7.18 20.56 -16.44
C CYS A 17 8.30 21.34 -15.74
N GLY A 18 7.96 22.02 -14.64
CA GLY A 18 8.87 22.93 -13.94
C GLY A 18 10.16 22.27 -13.47
N LEU A 19 11.17 23.11 -13.21
CA LEU A 19 12.44 22.75 -12.60
C LEU A 19 12.25 21.80 -11.40
N GLY A 20 12.73 20.56 -11.50
CA GLY A 20 12.99 19.70 -10.33
C GLY A 20 12.34 18.32 -10.28
N ASP A 21 11.56 17.88 -11.26
CA ASP A 21 10.96 16.53 -11.23
C ASP A 21 12.02 15.44 -11.42
N VAL A 22 12.43 14.81 -10.31
CA VAL A 22 13.24 13.58 -10.34
C VAL A 22 12.38 12.47 -10.92
N ARG A 23 12.49 12.23 -12.23
CA ARG A 23 11.85 11.08 -12.88
C ARG A 23 12.54 9.79 -12.43
N LEU A 24 11.96 9.13 -11.45
CA LEU A 24 12.41 7.82 -11.00
C LEU A 24 11.88 6.71 -11.93
N PRO A 25 12.73 5.72 -12.28
CA PRO A 25 12.34 4.61 -13.15
C PRO A 25 11.32 3.69 -12.46
N ASP A 26 10.63 2.85 -13.25
CA ASP A 26 9.66 1.88 -12.70
C ASP A 26 10.33 0.72 -11.95
N ALA A 27 11.62 0.49 -12.17
CA ALA A 27 12.38 -0.52 -11.46
C ALA A 27 13.79 -0.02 -11.13
N LEU A 28 14.31 -0.47 -9.99
CA LEU A 28 15.62 -0.14 -9.44
C LEU A 28 16.35 -1.42 -8.99
N SER A 29 17.67 -1.32 -8.81
CA SER A 29 18.38 -2.26 -7.94
C SER A 29 18.18 -1.89 -6.47
N PHE A 30 18.16 -2.86 -5.56
CA PHE A 30 18.15 -2.63 -4.11
C PHE A 30 19.38 -1.85 -3.59
N THR A 31 20.47 -1.88 -4.35
CA THR A 31 21.69 -1.12 -4.06
C THR A 31 21.69 0.27 -4.70
N GLU A 32 20.73 0.57 -5.57
CA GLU A 32 20.67 1.84 -6.28
C GLU A 32 20.23 2.96 -5.33
N ARG A 33 20.86 4.13 -5.47
CA ARG A 33 20.54 5.34 -4.71
C ARG A 33 20.35 6.48 -5.70
N PRO A 34 19.11 6.74 -6.13
CA PRO A 34 18.82 7.85 -7.04
C PRO A 34 19.34 9.17 -6.44
N PRO A 35 20.04 10.01 -7.22
CA PRO A 35 20.55 11.28 -6.72
C PRO A 35 19.41 12.22 -6.35
N GLY A 36 19.58 12.98 -5.26
CA GLY A 36 18.56 13.92 -4.78
C GLY A 36 17.30 13.22 -4.24
N ALA A 37 17.45 12.02 -3.69
CA ALA A 37 16.38 11.30 -3.00
C ALA A 37 16.90 10.60 -1.74
N ARG A 38 16.09 10.63 -0.69
CA ARG A 38 16.25 9.77 0.47
C ARG A 38 15.75 8.38 0.13
N VAL A 39 16.55 7.36 0.46
CA VAL A 39 16.21 5.96 0.28
C VAL A 39 16.21 5.27 1.63
N GLU A 40 15.09 4.65 1.96
CA GLU A 40 14.97 3.74 3.09
C GLU A 40 14.79 2.32 2.56
N ILE A 41 15.49 1.35 3.16
CA ILE A 41 15.29 -0.07 2.91
C ILE A 41 14.41 -0.65 4.01
N VAL A 42 13.40 -1.39 3.60
CA VAL A 42 12.53 -2.16 4.51
C VAL A 42 12.86 -3.63 4.28
N GLU A 43 13.53 -4.23 5.28
CA GLU A 43 13.79 -5.67 5.34
C GLU A 43 12.66 -6.32 6.14
N SER A 44 11.90 -7.21 5.50
CA SER A 44 10.74 -7.87 6.10
C SER A 44 10.48 -9.22 5.40
N ILE A 45 9.26 -9.76 5.50
CA ILE A 45 8.77 -10.89 4.68
C ILE A 45 9.02 -10.73 3.17
N SER A 46 9.27 -9.51 2.71
CA SER A 46 9.86 -9.18 1.41
C SER A 46 10.65 -7.87 1.52
N ARG A 47 11.63 -7.65 0.64
CA ARG A 47 12.38 -6.38 0.64
C ARG A 47 11.59 -5.29 -0.08
N ALA A 48 11.73 -4.06 0.41
CA ALA A 48 11.21 -2.88 -0.26
C ALA A 48 12.16 -1.69 -0.15
N LEU A 49 12.05 -0.76 -1.09
CA LEU A 49 12.68 0.55 -1.04
C LEU A 49 11.60 1.63 -0.96
N LEU A 50 11.73 2.53 -0.01
CA LEU A 50 10.97 3.78 0.02
C LEU A 50 11.89 4.88 -0.48
N VAL A 51 11.58 5.44 -1.65
CA VAL A 51 12.37 6.48 -2.31
C VAL A 51 11.58 7.79 -2.29
N THR A 52 12.07 8.76 -1.53
CA THR A 52 11.45 10.08 -1.37
C THR A 52 12.39 11.15 -1.93
N PRO A 53 12.07 11.79 -3.06
CA PRO A 53 12.86 12.90 -3.60
C PRO A 53 13.05 14.02 -2.57
N ASP A 54 14.23 14.65 -2.58
CA ASP A 54 14.61 15.72 -1.65
C ASP A 54 13.91 17.04 -2.01
N LEU A 55 13.72 17.28 -3.30
CA LEU A 55 12.96 18.42 -3.79
C LEU A 55 11.47 18.05 -3.88
N PRO A 56 10.58 18.94 -3.46
CA PRO A 56 9.15 18.70 -3.53
C PRO A 56 8.71 18.57 -4.99
N ALA A 57 8.33 17.36 -5.39
CA ALA A 57 7.58 17.13 -6.62
C ALA A 57 6.14 17.58 -6.34
N ALA A 58 5.80 18.81 -6.74
CA ALA A 58 4.44 19.31 -6.59
C ALA A 58 3.53 18.61 -7.60
N VAL A 59 2.91 17.51 -7.17
CA VAL A 59 1.93 16.79 -7.98
C VAL A 59 0.56 17.38 -7.70
N THR A 60 -0.14 17.79 -8.75
CA THR A 60 -1.56 18.12 -8.67
C THR A 60 -2.36 16.90 -9.03
N ASP A 61 -3.28 16.50 -8.15
CA ASP A 61 -4.22 15.43 -8.45
C ASP A 61 -5.28 15.93 -9.44
N ASP A 62 -5.61 15.08 -10.41
CA ASP A 62 -6.53 15.43 -11.50
C ASP A 62 -8.00 15.31 -11.11
N LEU A 63 -8.31 14.65 -9.98
CA LEU A 63 -9.67 14.46 -9.50
C LEU A 63 -10.18 15.66 -8.72
N ASP A 64 -9.42 16.12 -7.71
CA ASP A 64 -9.85 17.20 -6.80
C ASP A 64 -9.02 18.48 -6.94
N GLY A 65 -7.97 18.49 -7.78
CA GLY A 65 -7.09 19.63 -7.97
C GLY A 65 -6.17 19.90 -6.77
N ALA A 66 -6.15 19.04 -5.76
CA ALA A 66 -5.30 19.21 -4.59
C ALA A 66 -3.83 19.07 -4.96
N ARG A 67 -2.99 19.86 -4.29
CA ARG A 67 -1.54 19.87 -4.50
C ARG A 67 -0.83 19.08 -3.41
N TYR A 68 0.02 18.16 -3.83
CA TYR A 68 0.81 17.29 -2.99
C TYR A 68 2.28 17.66 -3.14
N ALA A 69 2.90 18.21 -2.09
CA ALA A 69 4.29 18.66 -2.11
C ALA A 69 5.29 17.55 -1.74
N LEU A 70 4.81 16.41 -1.24
CA LEU A 70 5.64 15.28 -0.84
C LEU A 70 5.19 14.02 -1.56
N VAL A 71 6.15 13.28 -2.11
CA VAL A 71 5.92 12.01 -2.81
C VAL A 71 6.93 10.97 -2.32
N CYS A 72 6.46 9.77 -2.01
CA CYS A 72 7.29 8.60 -1.74
C CYS A 72 6.93 7.48 -2.72
N HIS A 73 7.92 7.00 -3.45
CA HIS A 73 7.79 5.86 -4.35
C HIS A 73 8.17 4.60 -3.59
N VAL A 74 7.25 3.64 -3.55
CA VAL A 74 7.45 2.36 -2.88
C VAL A 74 7.74 1.30 -3.92
N TYR A 75 8.99 0.81 -3.89
CA TYR A 75 9.45 -0.29 -4.70
C TYR A 75 9.42 -1.55 -3.84
N VAL A 76 8.87 -2.63 -4.38
CA VAL A 76 8.77 -3.93 -3.71
C VAL A 76 9.57 -4.97 -4.48
N GLU A 77 10.02 -6.01 -3.79
CA GLU A 77 10.77 -7.09 -4.43
C GLU A 77 9.88 -7.94 -5.34
N GLU A 78 10.32 -8.07 -6.59
CA GLU A 78 9.76 -8.97 -7.58
C GLU A 78 10.88 -9.58 -8.42
N ASN A 79 11.00 -10.91 -8.40
CA ASN A 79 12.01 -11.64 -9.16
C ASN A 79 13.44 -11.07 -8.95
N GLY A 80 13.76 -10.69 -7.72
CA GLY A 80 15.06 -10.13 -7.32
C GLY A 80 15.29 -8.65 -7.70
N ARG A 81 14.29 -7.95 -8.24
CA ARG A 81 14.36 -6.52 -8.57
C ARG A 81 13.40 -5.71 -7.70
N ALA A 82 13.74 -4.45 -7.44
CA ALA A 82 12.83 -3.50 -6.80
C ALA A 82 11.93 -2.90 -7.88
N VAL A 83 10.63 -3.15 -7.84
CA VAL A 83 9.65 -2.67 -8.82
C VAL A 83 8.64 -1.76 -8.13
N ARG A 84 8.36 -0.60 -8.74
CA ARG A 84 7.45 0.39 -8.18
C ARG A 84 6.02 -0.12 -8.21
N ARG A 85 5.39 -0.23 -7.04
CA ARG A 85 3.99 -0.66 -6.90
C ARG A 85 3.10 0.32 -6.19
N PHE A 86 3.67 1.25 -5.43
CA PHE A 86 2.90 2.30 -4.80
C PHE A 86 3.59 3.65 -4.97
N VAL A 87 2.77 4.70 -4.99
CA VAL A 87 3.23 6.08 -4.89
C VAL A 87 2.37 6.78 -3.85
N VAL A 88 2.97 7.20 -2.75
CA VAL A 88 2.26 7.86 -1.63
C VAL A 88 2.50 9.37 -1.71
N HIS A 89 1.41 10.13 -1.79
CA HIS A 89 1.39 11.58 -1.94
C HIS A 89 0.88 12.23 -0.66
N ALA A 90 1.49 13.34 -0.25
CA ALA A 90 1.02 14.14 0.88
C ALA A 90 1.17 15.66 0.62
N PRO A 91 0.32 16.50 1.22
CA PRO A 91 0.25 17.93 0.93
C PRO A 91 1.50 18.69 1.34
N GLU A 92 2.23 18.20 2.35
CA GLU A 92 3.33 18.92 2.97
C GLU A 92 4.46 18.00 3.43
N THR A 93 5.66 18.57 3.55
CA THR A 93 6.85 17.83 3.99
C THR A 93 6.74 17.36 5.44
N ALA A 94 5.97 18.06 6.28
CA ALA A 94 5.67 17.65 7.65
C ALA A 94 4.91 16.31 7.72
N SER A 95 4.29 15.87 6.63
CA SER A 95 3.62 14.56 6.52
C SER A 95 4.58 13.39 6.33
N ALA A 96 5.90 13.63 6.25
CA ALA A 96 6.90 12.59 5.99
C ALA A 96 6.78 11.35 6.91
N PRO A 97 6.50 11.47 8.22
CA PRO A 97 6.27 10.30 9.07
C PRO A 97 5.08 9.46 8.61
N HIS A 98 3.96 10.08 8.24
CA HIS A 98 2.77 9.37 7.75
C HIS A 98 3.05 8.68 6.43
N VAL A 99 3.72 9.38 5.50
CA VAL A 99 4.10 8.83 4.20
C VAL A 99 5.02 7.62 4.34
N GLY A 100 6.04 7.70 5.20
CA GLY A 100 6.96 6.58 5.45
C GLY A 100 6.25 5.38 6.09
N ARG A 101 5.43 5.61 7.12
CA ARG A 101 4.66 4.53 7.78
C ARG A 101 3.68 3.86 6.82
N THR A 102 2.96 4.64 6.02
CA THR A 102 2.04 4.12 4.99
C THR A 102 2.77 3.36 3.90
N GLY A 103 3.91 3.87 3.43
CA GLY A 103 4.73 3.17 2.43
C GLY A 103 5.24 1.81 2.91
N ARG A 104 5.72 1.73 4.16
CA ARG A 104 6.12 0.45 4.79
C ARG A 104 4.96 -0.52 4.86
N PHE A 105 3.82 -0.06 5.38
CA PHE A 105 2.65 -0.92 5.55
C PHE A 105 2.13 -1.45 4.21
N LEU A 106 2.05 -0.62 3.16
CA LEU A 106 1.66 -1.05 1.82
C LEU A 106 2.63 -2.09 1.22
N ALA A 107 3.94 -1.93 1.45
CA ALA A 107 4.93 -2.92 1.03
C ALA A 107 4.71 -4.28 1.71
N LEU A 108 4.33 -4.28 2.99
CA LEU A 108 3.97 -5.50 3.73
C LEU A 108 2.68 -6.13 3.22
N LEU A 109 1.65 -5.32 2.92
CA LEU A 109 0.41 -5.82 2.32
C LEU A 109 0.68 -6.46 0.95
N TRP A 110 1.54 -5.85 0.14
CA TRP A 110 2.01 -6.44 -1.11
C TRP A 110 2.69 -7.79 -0.87
N ALA A 111 3.68 -7.83 0.02
CA ALA A 111 4.44 -9.05 0.27
C ALA A 111 3.54 -10.20 0.75
N ALA A 112 2.63 -9.91 1.70
CA ALA A 112 1.69 -10.89 2.23
C ALA A 112 0.72 -11.40 1.15
N ALA A 113 0.27 -10.51 0.26
CA ALA A 113 -0.58 -10.85 -0.86
C ALA A 113 0.16 -11.66 -1.93
N ASP A 114 1.35 -11.23 -2.35
CA ASP A 114 2.10 -11.86 -3.43
C ASP A 114 2.51 -13.29 -3.08
N GLN A 115 2.93 -13.53 -1.84
CA GLN A 115 3.23 -14.89 -1.35
C GLN A 115 2.04 -15.86 -1.45
N ARG A 116 0.80 -15.36 -1.35
CA ARG A 116 -0.41 -16.19 -1.25
C ARG A 116 -1.21 -16.24 -2.56
N PHE A 117 -1.21 -15.14 -3.29
CA PHE A 117 -1.99 -14.97 -4.53
C PHE A 117 -1.10 -15.00 -5.78
N GLY A 118 0.18 -14.65 -5.65
CA GLY A 118 1.16 -14.65 -6.74
C GLY A 118 0.65 -13.91 -7.99
N ARG A 119 0.45 -14.67 -9.07
CA ARG A 119 -0.01 -14.10 -10.36
C ARG A 119 -1.41 -13.48 -10.31
N LEU A 120 -2.23 -13.81 -9.30
CA LEU A 120 -3.55 -13.21 -9.11
C LEU A 120 -3.47 -11.74 -8.69
N CYS A 121 -2.30 -11.23 -8.27
CA CYS A 121 -2.04 -9.81 -8.05
C CYS A 121 -1.87 -8.99 -9.35
N GLY A 122 -2.46 -9.43 -10.46
CA GLY A 122 -2.24 -8.89 -11.80
C GLY A 122 -2.57 -7.39 -11.96
N GLY A 123 -3.50 -6.85 -11.17
CA GLY A 123 -3.88 -5.42 -11.19
C GLY A 123 -2.71 -4.50 -10.83
N LEU A 124 -2.12 -4.70 -9.65
CA LEU A 124 -0.92 -3.99 -9.17
C LEU A 124 0.29 -4.17 -10.10
N ARG A 125 0.36 -5.31 -10.79
CA ARG A 125 1.46 -5.60 -11.70
C ARG A 125 1.42 -4.75 -12.97
N ARG A 126 0.26 -4.18 -13.33
CA ARG A 126 0.09 -3.33 -14.53
C ARG A 126 0.50 -1.89 -14.30
N ALA A 127 0.18 -1.31 -13.14
CA ALA A 127 0.50 0.07 -12.81
C ALA A 127 0.61 0.26 -11.30
N PRO A 128 1.40 1.24 -10.82
CA PRO A 128 1.43 1.59 -9.40
C PRO A 128 0.05 2.04 -8.90
N LEU A 129 -0.29 1.66 -7.66
CA LEU A 129 -1.42 2.26 -6.94
C LEU A 129 -0.98 3.60 -6.35
N HIS A 130 -1.70 4.67 -6.69
CA HIS A 130 -1.46 5.98 -6.13
C HIS A 130 -2.26 6.17 -4.85
N VAL A 131 -1.60 6.54 -3.76
CA VAL A 131 -2.20 6.75 -2.45
C VAL A 131 -2.05 8.22 -2.05
N TYR A 132 -3.16 8.90 -1.84
CA TYR A 132 -3.19 10.32 -1.51
C TYR A 132 -3.62 10.52 -0.06
N LEU A 133 -2.75 11.13 0.74
CA LEU A 133 -3.08 11.55 2.10
C LEU A 133 -3.68 12.96 2.04
N THR A 134 -5.00 13.08 2.17
CA THR A 134 -5.73 14.33 1.92
C THR A 134 -6.25 14.94 3.22
N ARG A 135 -6.27 16.27 3.32
CA ARG A 135 -6.72 16.99 4.54
C ARG A 135 -8.22 16.92 4.74
N ASP A 136 -8.99 17.00 3.65
CA ASP A 136 -10.43 17.17 3.68
C ASP A 136 -11.16 15.98 3.06
N GLY A 137 -12.44 15.82 3.38
CA GLY A 137 -13.34 14.79 2.86
C GLY A 137 -14.28 14.22 3.93
N ASP A 138 -15.45 13.74 3.49
CA ASP A 138 -16.47 13.19 4.39
C ASP A 138 -16.23 11.72 4.72
N ALA A 139 -15.80 10.93 3.73
CA ALA A 139 -15.41 9.53 3.91
C ALA A 139 -14.03 9.42 4.57
N VAL A 140 -13.78 8.35 5.33
CA VAL A 140 -12.46 8.08 5.94
C VAL A 140 -11.42 7.73 4.86
N ALA A 141 -11.83 6.93 3.89
CA ALA A 141 -11.06 6.61 2.71
C ALA A 141 -12.00 6.33 1.53
N GLU A 142 -11.48 6.46 0.32
CA GLU A 142 -12.18 6.09 -0.89
C GLU A 142 -11.21 5.68 -1.99
N MET A 143 -11.68 4.77 -2.87
CA MET A 143 -10.93 4.34 -4.03
C MET A 143 -11.64 4.74 -5.32
N THR A 144 -10.90 5.35 -6.25
CA THR A 144 -11.41 5.70 -7.58
C THR A 144 -10.30 5.66 -8.62
N ARG A 145 -10.56 5.00 -9.76
CA ARG A 145 -9.67 4.96 -10.95
C ARG A 145 -8.20 4.60 -10.66
N GLY A 146 -7.94 3.64 -9.76
CA GLY A 146 -6.57 3.24 -9.39
C GLY A 146 -5.86 4.23 -8.46
N ARG A 147 -6.65 5.05 -7.77
CA ARG A 147 -6.21 5.98 -6.72
C ARG A 147 -6.95 5.66 -5.44
N LEU A 148 -6.24 5.75 -4.33
CA LEU A 148 -6.75 5.53 -2.99
C LEU A 148 -6.53 6.82 -2.22
N TYR A 149 -7.59 7.41 -1.69
CA TYR A 149 -7.53 8.63 -0.90
C TYR A 149 -7.77 8.27 0.55
N ILE A 150 -6.81 8.58 1.43
CA ILE A 150 -7.01 8.57 2.87
C ILE A 150 -7.31 10.00 3.29
N ARG A 151 -8.56 10.27 3.63
CA ARG A 151 -9.02 11.63 3.98
C ARG A 151 -8.73 11.94 5.44
N LYS A 152 -8.71 13.23 5.78
CA LYS A 152 -8.47 13.72 7.13
C LYS A 152 -7.24 13.08 7.78
N TYR A 153 -6.17 12.87 7.01
CA TYR A 153 -5.04 12.04 7.46
C TYR A 153 -4.35 12.56 8.73
N GLN A 154 -4.54 13.84 9.07
CA GLN A 154 -3.99 14.48 10.27
C GLN A 154 -4.84 14.29 11.52
N GLU A 155 -6.10 13.84 11.38
CA GLU A 155 -6.91 13.50 12.54
C GLU A 155 -6.27 12.35 13.31
N THR A 156 -6.31 12.46 14.64
CA THR A 156 -5.74 11.47 15.55
C THR A 156 -6.43 10.12 15.34
N ARG A 157 -5.65 9.14 14.86
CA ARG A 157 -6.04 7.74 14.73
C ARG A 157 -5.00 6.87 15.40
N SER A 158 -5.46 5.79 16.02
CA SER A 158 -4.59 4.74 16.53
C SER A 158 -3.81 4.08 15.38
N GLY A 159 -2.71 3.39 15.73
CA GLY A 159 -1.95 2.60 14.76
C GLY A 159 -2.82 1.52 14.11
N LEU A 160 -3.66 0.86 14.91
CA LEU A 160 -4.60 -0.14 14.44
C LEU A 160 -5.65 0.43 13.47
N GLU A 161 -6.21 1.61 13.72
CA GLU A 161 -7.17 2.23 12.79
C GLU A 161 -6.55 2.54 11.43
N TRP A 162 -5.29 2.99 11.42
CA TRP A 162 -4.52 3.16 10.18
C TRP A 162 -4.31 1.84 9.45
N ALA A 163 -3.85 0.82 10.17
CA ALA A 163 -3.61 -0.52 9.63
C ALA A 163 -4.89 -1.11 9.02
N ARG A 164 -6.01 -1.00 9.73
CA ARG A 164 -7.34 -1.46 9.28
C ARG A 164 -7.80 -0.72 8.03
N THR A 165 -7.77 0.61 8.04
CA THR A 165 -8.19 1.42 6.89
C THR A 165 -7.37 1.07 5.64
N LEU A 166 -6.04 1.02 5.75
CA LEU A 166 -5.18 0.68 4.61
C LEU A 166 -5.42 -0.74 4.10
N ALA A 167 -5.56 -1.72 5.00
CA ALA A 167 -5.84 -3.11 4.62
C ALA A 167 -7.24 -3.26 4.00
N HIS A 168 -8.23 -2.49 4.46
CA HIS A 168 -9.59 -2.46 3.94
C HIS A 168 -9.61 -1.96 2.49
N GLU A 169 -9.05 -0.78 2.25
CA GLU A 169 -9.00 -0.19 0.90
C GLU A 169 -8.14 -1.01 -0.06
N TYR A 170 -7.04 -1.58 0.44
CA TYR A 170 -6.23 -2.51 -0.35
C TYR A 170 -7.01 -3.80 -0.69
N GLY A 171 -7.91 -4.22 0.19
CA GLY A 171 -8.91 -5.27 -0.06
C GLY A 171 -9.83 -4.95 -1.23
N HIS A 172 -10.42 -3.75 -1.26
CA HIS A 172 -11.22 -3.29 -2.41
C HIS A 172 -10.44 -3.30 -3.71
N TYR A 173 -9.17 -2.94 -3.66
CA TYR A 173 -8.32 -2.89 -4.85
C TYR A 173 -7.94 -4.28 -5.37
N LEU A 174 -7.60 -5.21 -4.48
CA LEU A 174 -7.03 -6.49 -4.86
C LEU A 174 -8.06 -7.61 -5.01
N LEU A 175 -9.07 -7.64 -4.15
CA LEU A 175 -10.02 -8.74 -4.07
C LEU A 175 -11.25 -8.46 -4.93
N PRO A 176 -11.78 -9.48 -5.63
CA PRO A 176 -12.99 -9.30 -6.43
C PRO A 176 -14.15 -8.89 -5.52
N SER A 177 -14.90 -7.88 -5.94
CA SER A 177 -16.16 -7.54 -5.28
C SER A 177 -17.13 -8.71 -5.39
N PRO A 178 -17.89 -9.02 -4.32
CA PRO A 178 -19.01 -9.96 -4.44
C PRO A 178 -20.02 -9.39 -5.44
N SER A 179 -20.46 -10.20 -6.40
CA SER A 179 -21.50 -9.84 -7.36
C SER A 179 -22.81 -10.53 -7.00
N GLY A 180 -23.96 -9.88 -7.25
CA GLY A 180 -25.29 -10.46 -7.04
C GLY A 180 -25.93 -10.15 -5.70
N TYR A 181 -25.38 -9.17 -4.99
CA TYR A 181 -25.86 -8.63 -3.73
C TYR A 181 -25.75 -7.11 -3.77
N THR A 182 -26.72 -6.41 -3.21
CA THR A 182 -26.87 -4.96 -3.34
C THR A 182 -26.37 -4.20 -2.13
N ASP A 183 -26.70 -4.59 -0.90
CA ASP A 183 -26.15 -4.00 0.32
C ASP A 183 -26.37 -4.91 1.55
N PRO A 184 -25.37 -5.04 2.47
CA PRO A 184 -24.13 -4.28 2.57
C PRO A 184 -22.94 -4.89 1.79
N GLU A 185 -23.18 -5.83 0.88
CA GLU A 185 -22.13 -6.65 0.27
C GLU A 185 -21.17 -5.90 -0.66
N SER A 186 -21.52 -4.68 -1.10
CA SER A 186 -20.62 -3.84 -1.90
C SER A 186 -19.30 -3.52 -1.17
N TRP A 187 -19.27 -3.64 0.17
CA TRP A 187 -18.11 -3.39 1.03
C TRP A 187 -17.37 -4.66 1.47
N ALA A 188 -17.90 -5.85 1.14
CA ALA A 188 -17.45 -7.08 1.78
C ALA A 188 -16.03 -7.49 1.39
N ASN A 189 -15.55 -7.13 0.19
CA ASN A 189 -14.16 -7.38 -0.21
C ASN A 189 -13.17 -6.51 0.57
N GLY A 190 -13.55 -5.30 0.97
CA GLY A 190 -12.76 -4.46 1.86
C GLY A 190 -12.64 -5.06 3.26
N VAL A 191 -13.78 -5.45 3.86
CA VAL A 191 -13.81 -6.13 5.17
C VAL A 191 -13.04 -7.46 5.14
N LEU A 192 -13.18 -8.23 4.06
CA LEU A 192 -12.43 -9.47 3.88
C LEU A 192 -10.92 -9.19 3.77
N GLY A 193 -10.53 -8.19 2.97
CA GLY A 193 -9.14 -7.77 2.85
C GLY A 193 -8.54 -7.36 4.18
N GLU A 194 -9.21 -6.49 4.93
CA GLU A 194 -8.82 -6.07 6.28
C GLU A 194 -8.50 -7.30 7.16
N ARG A 195 -9.43 -8.25 7.24
CA ARG A 195 -9.28 -9.45 8.07
C ARG A 195 -8.17 -10.37 7.59
N LEU A 196 -8.05 -10.58 6.28
CA LEU A 196 -7.03 -11.45 5.69
C LEU A 196 -5.64 -10.87 5.89
N PHE A 197 -5.40 -9.64 5.44
CA PHE A 197 -4.06 -9.07 5.46
C PHE A 197 -3.58 -8.82 6.89
N LEU A 198 -4.41 -8.27 7.78
CA LEU A 198 -4.02 -8.11 9.18
C LEU A 198 -3.79 -9.46 9.87
N GLY A 199 -4.61 -10.47 9.56
CA GLY A 199 -4.41 -11.83 10.04
C GLY A 199 -3.08 -12.43 9.59
N TRP A 200 -2.66 -12.17 8.35
CA TRP A 200 -1.40 -12.65 7.81
C TRP A 200 -0.17 -11.92 8.35
N LEU A 201 -0.26 -10.60 8.55
CA LEU A 201 0.82 -9.84 9.20
C LEU A 201 0.98 -10.27 10.66
N ARG A 202 -0.12 -10.53 11.36
CA ARG A 202 -0.11 -11.13 12.71
C ARG A 202 0.59 -12.49 12.71
N ASP A 203 0.23 -13.38 11.78
CA ASP A 203 0.86 -14.70 11.66
C ASP A 203 2.38 -14.57 11.39
N ALA A 204 2.79 -13.61 10.56
CA ALA A 204 4.21 -13.36 10.26
C ALA A 204 4.98 -12.78 11.45
N LEU A 205 4.36 -11.89 12.25
CA LEU A 205 4.95 -11.39 13.51
C LEU A 205 5.14 -12.53 14.51
N ALA A 206 4.13 -13.38 14.67
CA ALA A 206 4.18 -14.52 15.59
C ALA A 206 5.21 -15.59 15.16
N ALA A 207 5.48 -15.69 13.86
CA ALA A 207 6.50 -16.58 13.30
C ALA A 207 7.91 -15.96 13.29
N GLU A 208 8.07 -14.70 13.73
CA GLU A 208 9.31 -13.92 13.67
C GLU A 208 9.83 -13.66 12.23
N ASP A 209 9.00 -13.88 11.21
CA ASP A 209 9.29 -13.55 9.81
C ASP A 209 9.14 -12.04 9.53
N LEU A 210 8.46 -11.32 10.42
CA LEU A 210 8.25 -9.88 10.37
C LEU A 210 8.69 -9.25 11.69
N ALA A 211 9.61 -8.28 11.63
CA ALA A 211 9.92 -7.43 12.78
C ALA A 211 8.81 -6.39 12.99
N GLU A 212 8.39 -6.17 14.23
CA GLU A 212 7.35 -5.21 14.57
C GLU A 212 7.69 -3.77 14.13
N THR A 213 8.97 -3.40 14.20
CA THR A 213 9.47 -2.08 13.75
C THR A 213 9.25 -1.83 12.26
N ALA A 214 9.07 -2.88 11.46
CA ALA A 214 8.81 -2.76 10.02
C ALA A 214 7.34 -2.49 9.68
N LEU A 215 6.39 -2.69 10.61
CA LEU A 215 4.95 -2.56 10.35
C LEU A 215 4.58 -1.20 9.76
N GLY A 216 5.20 -0.13 10.24
CA GLY A 216 4.72 1.22 9.97
C GLY A 216 3.47 1.53 10.77
N TRP A 217 2.38 0.77 10.66
CA TRP A 217 1.12 0.98 11.40
C TRP A 217 0.69 -0.26 12.20
N GLY A 218 0.12 -0.03 13.37
CA GLY A 218 -0.24 -1.09 14.31
C GLY A 218 0.93 -1.53 15.22
N SER A 219 0.64 -2.48 16.09
CA SER A 219 1.60 -3.22 16.90
C SER A 219 1.27 -4.72 16.88
N ALA A 220 2.19 -5.57 17.32
CA ALA A 220 1.92 -7.01 17.41
C ALA A 220 0.74 -7.31 18.37
N GLU A 221 0.68 -6.59 19.49
CA GLU A 221 -0.43 -6.68 20.45
C GLU A 221 -1.76 -6.23 19.84
N GLU A 222 -1.78 -5.08 19.14
CA GLU A 222 -2.99 -4.56 18.49
C GLU A 222 -3.53 -5.52 17.42
N LEU A 223 -2.64 -6.13 16.63
CA LEU A 223 -3.01 -7.10 15.59
C LEU A 223 -3.51 -8.42 16.20
N GLU A 224 -2.91 -8.89 17.29
CA GLU A 224 -3.39 -10.07 18.02
C GLU A 224 -4.78 -9.82 18.62
N GLU A 225 -4.96 -8.67 19.27
CA GLU A 225 -6.23 -8.28 19.86
C GLU A 225 -7.33 -8.12 18.80
N TYR A 226 -7.00 -7.50 17.66
CA TYR A 226 -7.89 -7.42 16.51
C TYR A 226 -8.28 -8.82 16.02
N ALA A 227 -7.32 -9.72 15.81
CA ALA A 227 -7.59 -11.06 15.31
C ALA A 227 -8.47 -11.85 16.28
N ARG A 228 -8.18 -11.78 17.58
CA ARG A 228 -8.97 -12.43 18.63
C ARG A 228 -10.44 -12.01 18.61
N ARG A 229 -10.72 -10.73 18.33
CA ARG A 229 -12.09 -10.19 18.27
C ARG A 229 -12.77 -10.45 16.92
N GLN A 230 -12.07 -10.25 15.81
CA GLN A 230 -12.68 -10.08 14.49
C GLN A 230 -12.39 -11.23 13.51
N VAL A 231 -11.36 -12.05 13.76
CA VAL A 231 -10.89 -13.06 12.79
C VAL A 231 -11.03 -14.47 13.34
N LEU A 232 -10.47 -14.74 14.52
CA LEU A 232 -10.43 -16.08 15.12
C LEU A 232 -11.82 -16.69 15.35
N PRO A 233 -12.84 -15.94 15.83
CA PRO A 233 -14.19 -16.49 15.98
C PRO A 233 -14.80 -16.93 14.65
N LEU A 234 -14.55 -16.19 13.55
CA LEU A 234 -15.05 -16.54 12.22
C LEU A 234 -14.35 -17.77 11.66
N ARG A 235 -13.03 -17.89 11.85
CA ARG A 235 -12.27 -19.08 11.47
C ARG A 235 -12.73 -20.32 12.24
N ALA A 236 -13.00 -20.17 13.54
CA ALA A 236 -13.50 -21.25 14.38
C ALA A 236 -14.87 -21.74 13.88
N ARG A 237 -15.80 -20.81 13.64
CA ARG A 237 -17.12 -21.12 13.07
C ARG A 237 -17.02 -21.86 11.74
N MET A 238 -16.22 -21.36 10.80
CA MET A 238 -16.03 -22.01 9.50
C MET A 238 -15.45 -23.43 9.63
N ARG A 239 -14.57 -23.68 10.61
CA ARG A 239 -14.01 -25.02 10.87
C ARG A 239 -15.03 -25.97 11.51
N GLN A 240 -15.90 -25.47 12.37
CA GLN A 240 -16.87 -26.26 13.12
C GLN A 240 -18.12 -26.56 12.29
N ASP A 241 -18.67 -25.53 11.66
CA ASP A 241 -20.00 -25.55 11.05
C ASP A 241 -19.95 -25.57 9.51
N GLY A 242 -18.79 -25.28 8.93
CA GLY A 242 -18.66 -25.07 7.49
C GLY A 242 -19.33 -23.76 7.03
N PRO A 243 -19.46 -23.55 5.70
CA PRO A 243 -20.18 -22.41 5.16
C PRO A 243 -21.70 -22.59 5.33
N ASP A 244 -22.41 -21.51 5.66
CA ASP A 244 -23.89 -21.49 5.63
C ASP A 244 -24.37 -21.51 4.16
N VAL A 245 -24.64 -22.71 3.66
CA VAL A 245 -25.04 -22.96 2.28
C VAL A 245 -26.36 -22.27 1.94
N GLU A 246 -27.29 -22.15 2.90
CA GLU A 246 -28.58 -21.50 2.66
C GLU A 246 -28.43 -19.98 2.60
N ALA A 247 -27.54 -19.38 3.40
CA ALA A 247 -27.17 -17.98 3.24
C ALA A 247 -26.52 -17.71 1.87
N LEU A 248 -25.63 -18.58 1.40
CA LEU A 248 -24.95 -18.43 0.10
C LEU A 248 -25.89 -18.54 -1.12
N LYS A 249 -27.04 -19.20 -0.96
CA LYS A 249 -28.05 -19.31 -2.02
C LYS A 249 -28.93 -18.07 -2.14
N ARG A 250 -29.02 -17.25 -1.09
CA ARG A 250 -29.77 -15.99 -1.14
C ARG A 250 -29.11 -15.08 -2.16
N ARG A 251 -29.94 -14.42 -2.95
CA ARG A 251 -29.58 -13.33 -3.85
C ARG A 251 -30.55 -12.19 -3.56
N ASP A 252 -30.08 -10.97 -3.75
CA ASP A 252 -30.94 -9.79 -3.73
C ASP A 252 -31.70 -9.64 -5.06
#